data_AF-A0A814AGT3-F1
#
_entry.id   AF-A0A814AGT3-F1
#
_cell.length_a   1.000
_cell.length_b   1.000
_cell.length_c   1.000
_cell.angle_alpha   90.00
_cell.angle_beta   90.00
_cell.angle_gamma   90.00
#
_symmetry.space_group_name_H-M   'P 1'
#
loop_
_entity.id
_entity.type
_entity.pdbx_description
1 polymer ?
#
loop_
_entity_poly.entity_id
_entity_poly.type
_entity_poly.pdbx_seq_one_letter_code
_entity_poly.pdbx_strand_id
1 'polypeptide(L)'
;MAQVTTTNNELTTPSFCFHKTTFGQNIRLENNASKAVRHTSFDHGITFTDKPININERIHLKIVEVDETRQWCGSLAIGFTQVDPNTIRQEDLPKSALPNLSSTNKCSYVKRLYETLTKQLCIIFYYNPDGAYFILDGKEQDICKNIDIKKPLWAVIDIYGNVKAVTFTIPPKTTDDGKSLFAKYPQKPDKLPIRYFTQLKPESFQPVTFSNVHGPELELYCEYKVALRKRVQKLVRPYLFINFPLAPGDELYIRILSIDPNYRTPGIFGFTNVRPSKFADKLETLPATDPAALVDRKEYWLLREEPFDDTLSELDEYRILFDKTSGEILLCRNNDTISQPRILTFADLNETFYPFLFLNGRITAVSVFALIAPNVRLTETNHNINSTNRTENNVEDDDSDRCTICYDAKATCVLIPCGHMIFCTKCKVDYEIRSTKTCPKCRAAYEQAIEVEVD
;
A
#
# COMPACT_ATOMS: atom_id res chain seq x y z
N MET A 1 -3.02 -32.32 40.10
CA MET A 1 -1.81 -31.46 40.01
C MET A 1 -1.37 -31.47 38.55
N ALA A 2 -1.28 -30.40 37.78
CA ALA A 2 -1.64 -28.99 37.93
C ALA A 2 -2.10 -28.51 36.53
N GLN A 3 -3.17 -27.73 36.45
CA GLN A 3 -3.57 -27.03 35.22
C GLN A 3 -2.57 -25.89 34.98
N VAL A 4 -1.90 -25.89 33.82
CA VAL A 4 -1.13 -24.73 33.36
C VAL A 4 -2.09 -23.82 32.61
N THR A 5 -2.66 -22.87 33.33
CA THR A 5 -3.30 -21.67 32.76
C THR A 5 -2.23 -20.76 32.17
N THR A 6 -2.09 -20.76 30.85
CA THR A 6 -1.42 -19.67 30.12
C THR A 6 -2.44 -18.57 29.84
N THR A 7 -2.32 -17.48 30.59
CA THR A 7 -3.12 -16.26 30.41
C THR A 7 -2.72 -15.54 29.12
N ASN A 8 -3.66 -15.41 28.18
CA ASN A 8 -3.57 -14.49 27.05
C ASN A 8 -3.62 -13.05 27.58
N ASN A 9 -2.48 -12.35 27.64
CA ASN A 9 -2.46 -10.91 27.89
C ASN A 9 -2.69 -10.16 26.56
N GLU A 10 -3.97 -9.90 26.25
CA GLU A 10 -4.34 -8.90 25.24
C GLU A 10 -3.83 -7.52 25.67
N LEU A 11 -3.10 -6.80 24.80
CA LEU A 11 -2.80 -5.38 25.04
C LEU A 11 -4.11 -4.59 24.98
N THR A 12 -4.71 -4.35 26.15
CA THR A 12 -5.89 -3.50 26.34
C THR A 12 -5.52 -2.03 26.55
N THR A 13 -4.22 -1.71 26.57
CA THR A 13 -3.69 -0.37 26.85
C THR A 13 -2.69 0.08 25.78
N PRO A 14 -2.65 1.39 25.43
CA PRO A 14 -1.65 1.95 24.53
C PRO A 14 -0.23 1.68 25.03
N SER A 15 0.72 1.46 24.11
CA SER A 15 2.13 1.20 24.46
C SER A 15 2.87 2.43 25.00
N PHE A 16 2.29 3.62 24.84
CA PHE A 16 2.79 4.90 25.35
C PHE A 16 1.73 5.62 26.17
N CYS A 17 2.20 6.34 27.17
CA CYS A 17 1.43 7.34 27.89
C CYS A 17 2.08 8.72 27.70
N PHE A 18 1.38 9.76 28.11
CA PHE A 18 1.98 11.06 28.32
C PHE A 18 2.87 11.01 29.57
N HIS A 19 4.01 11.71 29.51
CA HIS A 19 4.93 11.82 30.63
C HIS A 19 4.21 12.36 31.88
N LYS A 20 4.32 11.66 33.01
CA LYS A 20 3.45 11.89 34.18
C LYS A 20 3.84 13.07 35.06
N THR A 21 5.03 13.63 34.88
CA THR A 21 5.57 14.73 35.70
C THR A 21 6.02 15.94 34.90
N THR A 22 6.16 15.79 33.58
CA THR A 22 6.75 16.81 32.69
C THR A 22 5.76 17.09 31.57
N PHE A 23 4.85 18.02 31.83
CA PHE A 23 3.86 18.51 30.88
C PHE A 23 3.44 19.93 31.26
N GLY A 24 2.92 20.71 30.31
CA GLY A 24 2.59 22.11 30.54
C GLY A 24 1.46 22.29 31.56
N GLN A 25 1.49 23.43 32.27
CA GLN A 25 0.61 23.72 33.41
C GLN A 25 -0.89 23.69 33.06
N ASN A 26 -1.23 23.90 31.79
CA ASN A 26 -2.62 23.92 31.32
C ASN A 26 -3.09 22.55 30.80
N ILE A 27 -2.27 21.51 30.94
CA ILE A 27 -2.63 20.13 30.60
C ILE A 27 -3.09 19.36 31.83
N ARG A 28 -4.18 18.62 31.66
CA ARG A 28 -4.65 17.60 32.58
C ARG A 28 -4.53 16.23 31.91
N LEU A 29 -3.88 15.29 32.57
CA LEU A 29 -3.79 13.91 32.12
C LEU A 29 -4.98 13.10 32.63
N GLU A 30 -5.59 12.31 31.75
CA GLU A 30 -6.74 11.46 32.01
C GLU A 30 -6.44 10.01 31.59
N ASN A 31 -7.28 9.05 32.01
CA ASN A 31 -7.17 7.64 31.64
C ASN A 31 -5.77 7.06 31.87
N ASN A 32 -5.24 7.19 33.10
CA ASN A 32 -3.89 6.75 33.46
C ASN A 32 -2.79 7.35 32.58
N ALA A 33 -2.94 8.63 32.21
CA ALA A 33 -2.05 9.36 31.31
C ALA A 33 -2.04 8.87 29.86
N SER A 34 -3.05 8.13 29.39
CA SER A 34 -3.21 7.85 27.96
C SER A 34 -3.88 8.98 27.18
N LYS A 35 -4.57 9.90 27.87
CA LYS A 35 -5.25 11.07 27.30
C LYS A 35 -4.69 12.36 27.92
N ALA A 36 -4.45 13.37 27.10
CA ALA A 36 -4.04 14.71 27.54
C ALA A 36 -5.08 15.73 27.08
N VAL A 37 -5.52 16.57 28.01
CA VAL A 37 -6.58 17.56 27.80
C VAL A 37 -6.04 18.94 28.17
N ARG A 38 -6.09 19.90 27.24
CA ARG A 38 -5.93 21.31 27.57
C ARG A 38 -7.21 21.78 28.26
N HIS A 39 -7.14 22.01 29.56
CA HIS A 39 -8.32 22.33 30.36
C HIS A 39 -8.58 23.83 30.50
N THR A 40 -7.57 24.67 30.26
CA THR A 40 -7.69 26.14 30.32
C THR A 40 -6.64 26.82 29.45
N SER A 41 -6.79 28.14 29.23
CA SER A 41 -5.87 29.00 28.48
C SER A 41 -5.56 28.52 27.05
N PHE A 42 -4.59 29.17 26.42
CA PHE A 42 -4.08 28.87 25.08
C PHE A 42 -2.60 28.50 25.06
N ASP A 43 -1.90 28.62 26.18
CA ASP A 43 -0.46 28.37 26.28
C ASP A 43 -0.17 27.20 27.25
N HIS A 44 1.09 26.87 27.45
CA HIS A 44 1.57 25.76 28.29
C HIS A 44 0.87 24.43 27.96
N GLY A 45 0.75 24.11 26.67
CA GLY A 45 0.11 22.90 26.16
C GLY A 45 1.06 21.72 25.87
N ILE A 46 2.34 21.86 26.21
CA ILE A 46 3.41 20.93 25.81
C ILE A 46 3.32 19.62 26.59
N THR A 47 3.42 18.50 25.89
CA THR A 47 3.45 17.15 26.46
C THR A 47 4.50 16.31 25.74
N PHE A 48 4.91 15.21 26.38
CA PHE A 48 5.90 14.27 25.84
C PHE A 48 5.40 12.83 25.98
N THR A 49 5.95 11.92 25.20
CA THR A 49 5.85 10.49 25.52
C THR A 49 6.52 10.19 26.86
N ASP A 50 6.01 9.20 27.59
CA ASP A 50 6.54 8.77 28.90
C ASP A 50 7.91 8.10 28.81
N LYS A 51 8.26 7.59 27.63
CA LYS A 51 9.52 6.90 27.33
C LYS A 51 9.98 7.22 25.90
N PRO A 52 11.26 6.95 25.55
CA PRO A 52 11.73 7.13 24.19
C PRO A 52 11.05 6.13 23.25
N ILE A 53 10.90 6.55 22.01
CA ILE A 53 10.42 5.76 20.89
C ILE A 53 11.57 4.84 20.46
N ASN A 54 11.29 3.56 20.14
CA ASN A 54 12.29 2.69 19.51
C ASN A 54 12.36 2.93 18.00
N ILE A 55 13.48 2.57 17.38
CA ILE A 55 13.64 2.59 15.93
C ILE A 55 12.53 1.75 15.28
N ASN A 56 11.86 2.32 14.29
CA ASN A 56 10.68 1.78 13.57
C ASN A 56 9.41 1.59 14.42
N GLU A 57 9.41 1.97 15.71
CA GLU A 57 8.21 1.93 16.54
C GLU A 57 7.26 3.05 16.14
N ARG A 58 6.01 2.67 15.86
CA ARG A 58 4.94 3.59 15.47
C ARG A 58 4.06 3.91 16.67
N ILE A 59 3.92 5.20 16.96
CA ILE A 59 3.07 5.71 18.04
C ILE A 59 1.85 6.37 17.43
N HIS A 60 0.66 5.91 17.83
CA HIS A 60 -0.60 6.43 17.31
C HIS A 60 -1.20 7.45 18.28
N LEU A 61 -1.42 8.66 17.77
CA LEU A 61 -2.06 9.76 18.46
C LEU A 61 -3.35 10.12 17.72
N LYS A 62 -4.46 10.18 18.45
CA LYS A 62 -5.76 10.59 17.91
C LYS A 62 -6.21 11.89 18.55
N ILE A 63 -6.77 12.78 17.73
CA ILE A 63 -7.49 13.95 18.22
C ILE A 63 -8.88 13.50 18.69
N VAL A 64 -9.21 13.70 19.96
CA VAL A 64 -10.49 13.27 20.54
C VAL A 64 -11.42 14.42 20.86
N GLU A 65 -10.88 15.65 20.98
CA GLU A 65 -11.68 16.83 21.22
C GLU A 65 -11.09 18.05 20.50
N VAL A 66 -11.97 18.78 19.82
CA VAL A 66 -11.67 20.06 19.16
C VAL A 66 -12.65 21.12 19.64
N ASP A 67 -12.23 22.39 19.63
CA ASP A 67 -13.10 23.52 19.93
C ASP A 67 -13.96 23.88 18.70
N GLU A 68 -15.24 23.53 18.76
CA GLU A 68 -16.20 23.79 17.69
C GLU A 68 -16.70 25.25 17.67
N THR A 69 -16.43 26.04 18.71
CA THR A 69 -16.87 27.44 18.82
C THR A 69 -16.09 28.40 17.93
N ARG A 70 -14.99 27.94 17.32
CA ARG A 70 -14.04 28.74 16.50
C ARG A 70 -13.46 29.98 17.24
N GLN A 71 -13.53 30.01 18.57
CA GLN A 71 -12.97 31.12 19.37
C GLN A 71 -11.44 31.17 19.37
N TRP A 72 -10.78 30.05 19.04
CA TRP A 72 -9.33 29.95 18.97
C TRP A 72 -8.86 29.94 17.50
N CYS A 73 -7.73 30.60 17.24
CA CYS A 73 -7.02 30.50 15.97
C CYS A 73 -5.70 29.74 16.20
N GLY A 74 -5.38 28.80 15.32
CA GLY A 74 -4.17 27.99 15.41
C GLY A 74 -4.44 26.51 15.58
N SER A 75 -3.36 25.73 15.61
CA SER A 75 -3.44 24.29 15.43
C SER A 75 -2.34 23.56 16.21
N LEU A 76 -2.56 22.26 16.43
CA LEU A 76 -1.65 21.33 17.10
C LEU A 76 -0.23 21.46 16.53
N ALA A 77 0.78 21.48 17.40
CA ALA A 77 2.16 21.33 16.98
C ALA A 77 2.72 20.00 17.48
N ILE A 78 3.43 19.31 16.62
CA ILE A 78 3.98 17.98 16.89
C ILE A 78 5.45 17.91 16.48
N GLY A 79 6.18 16.97 17.06
CA GLY A 79 7.58 16.80 16.74
C GLY A 79 8.30 15.75 17.57
N PHE A 80 9.63 15.86 17.59
CA PHE A 80 10.52 14.98 18.31
C PHE A 80 11.52 15.78 19.16
N THR A 81 11.98 15.20 20.25
CA THR A 81 13.06 15.73 21.09
C THR A 81 14.03 14.63 21.50
N GLN A 82 15.31 14.97 21.61
CA GLN A 82 16.38 14.14 22.18
C GLN A 82 16.60 14.41 23.67
N VAL A 83 15.87 15.39 24.23
CA VAL A 83 15.95 15.72 25.65
C VAL A 83 14.99 14.79 26.39
N ASP A 84 15.53 13.99 27.31
CA ASP A 84 14.73 13.14 28.19
C ASP A 84 13.81 14.01 29.06
N PRO A 85 12.47 13.85 28.99
CA PRO A 85 11.53 14.64 29.78
C PRO A 85 11.74 14.52 31.30
N ASN A 86 12.37 13.44 31.81
CA ASN A 86 12.71 13.31 33.23
C ASN A 86 13.78 14.32 33.68
N THR A 87 14.54 14.89 32.74
CA THR A 87 15.58 15.89 33.03
C THR A 87 15.05 17.32 33.01
N ILE A 88 13.79 17.51 32.58
CA ILE A 88 13.15 18.82 32.47
C ILE A 88 12.22 18.99 33.66
N ARG A 89 12.41 20.07 34.43
CA ARG A 89 11.44 20.43 35.48
C ARG A 89 10.22 21.09 34.85
N GLN A 90 9.04 20.85 35.42
CA GLN A 90 7.78 21.33 34.85
C GLN A 90 7.75 22.87 34.72
N GLU A 91 8.33 23.57 35.69
CA GLU A 91 8.46 25.03 35.71
C GLU A 91 9.39 25.60 34.63
N ASP A 92 10.30 24.79 34.10
CA ASP A 92 11.27 25.19 33.06
C ASP A 92 10.68 25.03 31.64
N LEU A 93 9.48 24.45 31.51
CA LEU A 93 8.83 24.29 30.21
C LEU A 93 8.40 25.66 29.64
N PRO A 94 8.69 25.93 28.35
CA PRO A 94 8.26 27.17 27.74
C PRO A 94 6.73 27.21 27.54
N LYS A 95 6.21 28.41 27.34
CA LYS A 95 4.77 28.65 27.08
C LYS A 95 4.24 27.96 25.82
N SER A 96 5.09 27.68 24.84
CA SER A 96 4.75 27.06 23.55
C SER A 96 5.96 26.33 23.01
N ALA A 97 5.75 25.20 22.32
CA ALA A 97 6.82 24.44 21.69
C ALA A 97 7.45 25.21 20.52
N LEU A 98 6.67 26.04 19.82
CA LEU A 98 7.17 26.90 18.76
C LEU A 98 7.18 28.37 19.18
N PRO A 99 8.29 29.11 18.97
CA PRO A 99 9.57 28.64 18.43
C PRO A 99 10.48 27.99 19.50
N ASN A 100 10.12 28.05 20.79
CA ASN A 100 11.03 27.87 21.93
C ASN A 100 11.71 26.49 22.07
N LEU A 101 11.13 25.43 21.49
CA LEU A 101 11.77 24.12 21.40
C LEU A 101 12.44 23.90 20.02
N SER A 102 11.98 24.59 18.97
CA SER A 102 12.50 24.42 17.59
C SER A 102 13.64 25.36 17.20
N SER A 103 13.75 26.54 17.83
CA SER A 103 14.68 27.61 17.40
C SER A 103 15.95 27.71 18.24
N THR A 104 16.04 26.96 19.32
CA THR A 104 17.06 27.16 20.37
C THR A 104 17.93 25.94 20.64
N ASN A 105 17.56 24.74 20.17
CA ASN A 105 18.34 23.52 20.41
C ASN A 105 18.36 22.61 19.17
N LYS A 106 19.56 22.13 18.78
CA LYS A 106 19.74 21.04 17.79
C LYS A 106 19.08 19.71 18.21
N CYS A 107 18.52 19.66 19.41
CA CYS A 107 17.99 18.46 20.04
C CYS A 107 16.50 18.25 19.80
N SER A 108 15.76 19.24 19.28
CA SER A 108 14.31 19.08 19.07
C SER A 108 13.87 19.65 17.72
N TYR A 109 12.87 19.01 17.13
CA TYR A 109 12.20 19.45 15.91
C TYR A 109 10.71 19.49 16.19
N VAL A 110 10.05 20.61 15.92
CA VAL A 110 8.60 20.76 16.09
C VAL A 110 8.04 21.49 14.87
N LYS A 111 6.86 21.08 14.41
CA LYS A 111 6.13 21.72 13.30
C LYS A 111 4.66 21.88 13.67
N ARG A 112 4.04 22.97 13.19
CA ARG A 112 2.59 23.19 13.30
C ARG A 112 1.85 22.48 12.18
N LEU A 113 0.75 21.81 12.51
CA LEU A 113 -0.10 21.14 11.54
C LEU A 113 -1.15 22.10 11.00
N TYR A 114 -1.05 22.56 9.76
CA TYR A 114 -2.00 23.53 9.18
C TYR A 114 -3.20 22.88 8.46
N GLU A 115 -3.30 21.55 8.49
CA GLU A 115 -4.42 20.80 7.89
C GLU A 115 -5.69 20.95 8.74
N THR A 116 -6.87 20.75 8.13
CA THR A 116 -8.15 20.77 8.85
C THR A 116 -8.19 19.61 9.85
N LEU A 117 -7.83 19.88 11.10
CA LEU A 117 -7.78 18.87 12.14
C LEU A 117 -9.20 18.46 12.55
N THR A 118 -9.54 17.19 12.34
CA THR A 118 -10.82 16.61 12.75
C THR A 118 -10.62 15.53 13.81
N LYS A 119 -11.71 15.12 14.48
CA LYS A 119 -11.70 13.97 15.43
C LYS A 119 -11.37 12.62 14.75
N GLN A 120 -11.28 12.60 13.42
CA GLN A 120 -10.97 11.42 12.61
C GLN A 120 -9.47 11.32 12.27
N LEU A 121 -8.73 12.43 12.38
CA LEU A 121 -7.33 12.51 12.02
C LEU A 121 -6.48 11.61 12.93
N CYS A 122 -5.73 10.70 12.30
CA CYS A 122 -4.76 9.84 12.95
C CYS A 122 -3.34 10.34 12.67
N ILE A 123 -2.58 10.58 13.73
CA ILE A 123 -1.20 11.05 13.68
C ILE A 123 -0.30 9.90 14.12
N ILE A 124 0.67 9.51 13.30
CA ILE A 124 1.62 8.45 13.64
C ILE A 124 3.03 9.04 13.74
N PHE A 125 3.72 8.83 14.86
CA PHE A 125 5.14 9.17 15.02
C PHE A 125 6.00 7.92 14.85
N TYR A 126 7.10 8.01 14.09
CA TYR A 126 8.15 7.00 14.09
C TYR A 126 9.46 7.58 13.56
N TYR A 127 10.56 6.87 13.75
CA TYR A 127 11.83 7.20 13.12
C TYR A 127 12.59 5.93 12.74
N ASN A 128 13.47 6.04 11.76
CA ASN A 128 14.28 4.95 11.23
C ASN A 128 15.71 5.46 10.94
N PRO A 129 16.63 4.60 10.46
CA PRO A 129 17.98 5.02 10.08
C PRO A 129 18.07 6.13 9.02
N ASP A 130 16.96 6.46 8.34
CA ASP A 130 16.90 7.49 7.30
C ASP A 130 16.34 8.83 7.81
N GLY A 131 15.71 8.87 8.98
CA GLY A 131 15.14 10.09 9.56
C GLY A 131 14.02 9.86 10.57
N ALA A 132 13.45 10.97 11.09
CA ALA A 132 12.23 10.95 11.90
C ALA A 132 11.05 11.52 11.12
N TYR A 133 9.88 10.89 11.27
CA TYR A 133 8.73 11.03 10.39
C TYR A 133 7.44 11.11 11.19
N PHE A 134 6.44 11.76 10.60
CA PHE A 134 5.06 11.62 11.03
C PHE A 134 4.12 11.39 9.85
N ILE A 135 3.07 10.61 10.08
CA ILE A 135 2.02 10.31 9.10
C ILE A 135 0.76 11.04 9.54
N LEU A 136 0.14 11.76 8.61
CA LEU A 136 -1.18 12.38 8.79
C LEU A 136 -2.14 11.70 7.81
N ASP A 137 -3.18 11.03 8.32
CA ASP A 137 -4.19 10.31 7.53
C ASP A 137 -3.61 9.45 6.39
N GLY A 138 -2.60 8.65 6.73
CA GLY A 138 -1.96 7.73 5.80
C GLY A 138 -0.92 8.35 4.86
N LYS A 139 -0.76 9.68 4.86
CA LYS A 139 0.27 10.40 4.09
C LYS A 139 1.47 10.71 4.98
N GLU A 140 2.62 10.14 4.65
CA GLU A 140 3.89 10.52 5.27
C GLU A 140 4.21 11.98 4.94
N GLN A 141 4.52 12.77 5.96
CA GLN A 141 4.84 14.19 5.84
C GLN A 141 6.36 14.41 5.92
N ASP A 142 6.80 15.60 5.53
CA ASP A 142 8.22 15.97 5.40
C ASP A 142 9.11 15.57 6.59
N ILE A 143 10.34 15.19 6.25
CA ILE A 143 11.40 14.66 7.11
C ILE A 143 11.82 15.67 8.20
N CYS A 144 11.99 15.20 9.44
CA CYS A 144 12.67 15.95 10.50
C CYS A 144 14.20 15.96 10.26
N LYS A 145 14.67 16.66 9.21
CA LYS A 145 16.04 16.54 8.67
C LYS A 145 17.17 16.91 9.64
N ASN A 146 16.86 17.64 10.72
CA ASN A 146 17.87 18.21 11.62
C ASN A 146 17.99 17.48 12.97
N ILE A 147 17.37 16.30 13.13
CA ILE A 147 17.45 15.52 14.37
C ILE A 147 18.39 14.33 14.20
N ASP A 148 19.30 14.13 15.18
CA ASP A 148 20.23 13.00 15.15
C ASP A 148 19.55 11.72 15.66
N ILE A 149 19.09 10.92 14.72
CA ILE A 149 18.39 9.64 14.93
C ILE A 149 19.22 8.56 15.64
N LYS A 150 20.52 8.79 15.90
CA LYS A 150 21.34 7.88 16.72
C LYS A 150 21.08 8.03 18.22
N LYS A 151 20.42 9.10 18.64
CA LYS A 151 20.03 9.34 20.03
C LYS A 151 18.56 8.94 20.25
N PRO A 152 18.19 8.56 21.49
CA PRO A 152 16.78 8.31 21.81
C PRO A 152 15.92 9.53 21.51
N LEU A 153 14.73 9.29 20.94
CA LEU A 153 13.76 10.33 20.62
C LEU A 153 12.50 10.16 21.44
N TRP A 154 11.91 11.26 21.91
CA TRP A 154 10.58 11.33 22.49
C TRP A 154 9.67 12.12 21.57
N ALA A 155 8.38 11.77 21.50
CA ALA A 155 7.42 12.63 20.78
C ALA A 155 7.14 13.88 21.62
N VAL A 156 7.05 15.04 20.96
CA VAL A 156 6.60 16.30 21.56
C VAL A 156 5.25 16.65 20.95
N ILE A 157 4.27 16.93 21.79
CA ILE A 157 2.92 17.32 21.37
C ILE A 157 2.52 18.57 22.15
N ASP A 158 2.32 19.68 21.44
CA ASP A 158 1.84 20.94 21.99
C ASP A 158 0.36 21.13 21.64
N ILE A 159 -0.52 20.89 22.62
CA ILE A 159 -1.97 20.91 22.49
C ILE A 159 -2.46 22.36 22.42
N TYR A 160 -2.35 22.93 21.22
CA TYR A 160 -2.60 24.33 20.94
C TYR A 160 -3.78 24.56 19.99
N GLY A 161 -4.38 25.76 20.08
CA GLY A 161 -5.42 26.23 19.17
C GLY A 161 -6.71 25.41 19.27
N ASN A 162 -7.23 24.96 18.13
CA ASN A 162 -8.51 24.27 18.06
C ASN A 162 -8.49 22.87 18.66
N VAL A 163 -7.34 22.26 18.92
CA VAL A 163 -7.29 20.95 19.58
C VAL A 163 -7.38 21.13 21.09
N LYS A 164 -8.35 20.47 21.72
CA LYS A 164 -8.54 20.45 23.18
C LYS A 164 -8.00 19.18 23.82
N ALA A 165 -8.13 18.04 23.15
CA ALA A 165 -7.66 16.79 23.71
C ALA A 165 -7.14 15.83 22.64
N VAL A 166 -6.08 15.14 23.02
CA VAL A 166 -5.47 14.06 22.25
C VAL A 166 -5.33 12.83 23.14
N THR A 167 -5.31 11.65 22.53
CA THR A 167 -5.07 10.40 23.24
C THR A 167 -4.10 9.55 22.46
N PHE A 168 -3.17 8.90 23.16
CA PHE A 168 -2.49 7.76 22.59
C PHE A 168 -3.50 6.63 22.44
N THR A 169 -3.53 6.03 21.27
CA THR A 169 -4.38 4.88 20.99
C THR A 169 -3.53 3.66 20.77
N ILE A 170 -4.11 2.50 21.06
CA ILE A 170 -3.61 1.26 20.49
C ILE A 170 -3.76 1.40 18.97
N PRO A 171 -2.80 0.93 18.16
CA PRO A 171 -3.02 0.74 16.74
C PRO A 171 -4.40 0.08 16.53
N PRO A 172 -5.21 0.49 15.53
CA PRO A 172 -6.53 -0.09 15.31
C PRO A 172 -6.47 -1.62 15.38
N LYS A 173 -7.38 -2.21 16.17
CA LYS A 173 -7.28 -3.58 16.69
C LYS A 173 -6.91 -4.58 15.60
N THR A 174 -5.71 -5.10 15.76
CA THR A 174 -5.12 -6.25 15.10
C THR A 174 -5.93 -7.50 15.41
N THR A 175 -6.04 -8.40 14.46
CA THR A 175 -6.61 -9.74 14.68
C THR A 175 -5.73 -10.60 15.58
N ASP A 176 -6.25 -11.68 16.18
CA ASP A 176 -5.79 -12.36 17.43
C ASP A 176 -4.30 -12.73 17.59
N ASP A 177 -3.43 -12.43 16.63
CA ASP A 177 -1.97 -12.64 16.72
C ASP A 177 -1.17 -11.32 16.78
N GLY A 178 -1.81 -10.18 17.05
CA GLY A 178 -1.12 -8.97 17.55
C GLY A 178 -0.18 -8.24 16.58
N LYS A 179 -0.33 -8.41 15.25
CA LYS A 179 0.43 -7.65 14.23
C LYS A 179 -0.48 -6.73 13.42
N SER A 180 -0.07 -5.47 13.22
CA SER A 180 -0.60 -4.66 12.12
C SER A 180 0.02 -5.19 10.82
N LEU A 181 -0.81 -5.74 9.93
CA LEU A 181 -0.37 -6.14 8.61
C LEU A 181 0.33 -4.97 7.89
N PHE A 182 -0.06 -3.71 8.14
CA PHE A 182 0.45 -2.51 7.46
C PHE A 182 1.75 -1.92 8.00
N ALA A 183 2.27 -2.38 9.14
CA ALA A 183 3.56 -1.91 9.65
C ALA A 183 4.75 -2.60 8.95
N LYS A 184 4.51 -3.78 8.36
CA LYS A 184 5.54 -4.64 7.79
C LYS A 184 5.79 -4.41 6.30
N TYR A 185 4.83 -3.85 5.57
CA TYR A 185 4.95 -3.71 4.12
C TYR A 185 5.47 -2.33 3.72
N PRO A 186 6.36 -2.30 2.71
CA PRO A 186 6.97 -1.07 2.22
C PRO A 186 5.91 -0.14 1.65
N GLN A 187 6.03 1.16 1.90
CA GLN A 187 5.12 2.17 1.34
C GLN A 187 5.32 2.40 -0.18
N LYS A 188 6.34 1.77 -0.77
CA LYS A 188 6.60 1.69 -2.22
C LYS A 188 7.19 0.31 -2.56
N PRO A 189 6.57 -0.52 -3.42
CA PRO A 189 7.09 -1.83 -3.81
C PRO A 189 8.42 -1.75 -4.54
N ASP A 190 8.67 -0.64 -5.25
CA ASP A 190 9.94 -0.36 -5.93
C ASP A 190 11.11 -0.16 -4.94
N LYS A 191 10.81 0.02 -3.63
CA LYS A 191 11.80 0.04 -2.55
C LYS A 191 12.09 -1.34 -1.94
N LEU A 192 11.40 -2.40 -2.36
CA LEU A 192 11.84 -3.76 -2.05
C LEU A 192 12.90 -4.14 -3.09
N PRO A 193 14.19 -4.16 -2.72
CA PRO A 193 15.20 -4.63 -3.65
C PRO A 193 14.79 -6.04 -4.11
N ILE A 194 14.80 -6.24 -5.42
CA ILE A 194 14.71 -7.59 -6.00
C ILE A 194 15.80 -8.41 -5.33
N ARG A 195 15.44 -9.50 -4.66
CA ARG A 195 16.38 -10.25 -3.81
C ARG A 195 17.04 -11.36 -4.59
N TYR A 196 16.26 -12.03 -5.42
CA TYR A 196 16.67 -13.26 -6.09
C TYR A 196 16.84 -13.06 -7.60
N PHE A 197 16.19 -12.07 -8.17
CA PHE A 197 16.31 -11.75 -9.60
C PHE A 197 17.15 -10.49 -9.88
N THR A 198 18.16 -10.21 -9.06
CA THR A 198 19.03 -9.01 -9.16
C THR A 198 19.78 -8.89 -10.48
N GLN A 199 19.95 -10.00 -11.20
CA GLN A 199 20.51 -10.08 -12.55
C GLN A 199 19.63 -9.44 -13.63
N LEU A 200 18.35 -9.21 -13.35
CA LEU A 200 17.42 -8.59 -14.29
C LEU A 200 17.61 -7.06 -14.28
N LYS A 201 17.67 -6.46 -15.47
CA LYS A 201 17.84 -5.01 -15.62
C LYS A 201 16.52 -4.29 -15.32
N PRO A 202 16.50 -3.24 -14.48
CA PRO A 202 15.31 -2.46 -14.19
C PRO A 202 14.56 -1.95 -15.44
N GLU A 203 15.31 -1.61 -16.49
CA GLU A 203 14.81 -1.15 -17.81
C GLU A 203 13.87 -2.15 -18.50
N SER A 204 13.98 -3.45 -18.14
CA SER A 204 13.15 -4.52 -18.71
C SER A 204 11.80 -4.69 -18.01
N PHE A 205 11.61 -4.00 -16.88
CA PHE A 205 10.39 -4.12 -16.09
C PHE A 205 9.33 -3.14 -16.54
N GLN A 206 8.18 -3.68 -16.90
CA GLN A 206 6.96 -2.91 -17.04
C GLN A 206 6.27 -2.78 -15.67
N PRO A 207 5.79 -1.58 -15.29
CA PRO A 207 4.98 -1.40 -14.10
C PRO A 207 3.71 -2.24 -14.20
N VAL A 208 3.46 -3.05 -13.18
CA VAL A 208 2.27 -3.90 -13.07
C VAL A 208 1.59 -3.64 -11.72
N THR A 209 0.26 -3.71 -11.71
CA THR A 209 -0.56 -3.48 -10.53
C THR A 209 -1.64 -4.56 -10.41
N PHE A 210 -2.23 -4.67 -9.23
CA PHE A 210 -3.49 -5.36 -9.04
C PHE A 210 -4.65 -4.53 -9.59
N SER A 211 -5.72 -5.21 -9.96
CA SER A 211 -6.98 -4.61 -10.41
C SER A 211 -7.72 -3.97 -9.24
N ASN A 212 -8.38 -2.84 -9.46
CA ASN A 212 -9.32 -2.26 -8.51
C ASN A 212 -10.59 -3.12 -8.33
N VAL A 213 -10.86 -4.03 -9.27
CA VAL A 213 -11.83 -5.11 -9.09
C VAL A 213 -11.16 -6.23 -8.29
N HIS A 214 -11.54 -6.35 -7.01
CA HIS A 214 -11.02 -7.36 -6.09
C HIS A 214 -12.07 -7.73 -5.03
N GLY A 215 -11.79 -8.79 -4.28
CA GLY A 215 -12.63 -9.25 -3.18
C GLY A 215 -12.89 -8.18 -2.12
N PRO A 216 -14.07 -8.16 -1.47
CA PRO A 216 -14.45 -7.14 -0.49
C PRO A 216 -13.55 -7.16 0.78
N GLU A 217 -12.98 -8.31 1.07
CA GLU A 217 -12.07 -8.51 2.21
C GLU A 217 -10.59 -8.35 1.84
N LEU A 218 -10.32 -7.80 0.65
CA LEU A 218 -8.99 -7.43 0.22
C LEU A 218 -8.82 -5.91 0.24
N GLU A 219 -7.63 -5.44 0.57
CA GLU A 219 -7.26 -4.03 0.53
C GLU A 219 -5.99 -3.86 -0.29
N LEU A 220 -5.98 -2.84 -1.14
CA LEU A 220 -4.88 -2.54 -2.04
C LEU A 220 -4.09 -1.31 -1.57
N TYR A 221 -2.77 -1.38 -1.66
CA TYR A 221 -1.84 -0.37 -1.19
C TYR A 221 -0.77 -0.07 -2.23
N CYS A 222 -0.06 1.03 -1.99
CA CYS A 222 1.11 1.45 -2.76
C CYS A 222 0.82 1.51 -4.26
N GLU A 223 -0.16 2.33 -4.64
CA GLU A 223 -0.60 2.45 -6.04
C GLU A 223 -1.00 1.08 -6.62
N TYR A 224 -1.79 0.30 -5.85
CA TYR A 224 -2.32 -1.02 -6.26
C TYR A 224 -1.29 -2.12 -6.46
N LYS A 225 -0.04 -1.96 -6.02
CA LYS A 225 1.02 -2.96 -6.19
C LYS A 225 1.13 -3.95 -5.02
N VAL A 226 0.47 -3.67 -3.90
CA VAL A 226 0.40 -4.55 -2.72
C VAL A 226 -1.05 -4.86 -2.44
N ALA A 227 -1.36 -6.12 -2.17
CA ALA A 227 -2.67 -6.57 -1.74
C ALA A 227 -2.58 -7.26 -0.39
N LEU A 228 -3.53 -6.95 0.47
CA LEU A 228 -3.68 -7.55 1.78
C LEU A 228 -5.07 -8.18 1.92
N ARG A 229 -5.12 -9.38 2.49
CA ARG A 229 -6.34 -10.00 2.99
C ARG A 229 -6.62 -9.59 4.44
N LYS A 230 -7.80 -9.01 4.67
CA LYS A 230 -8.33 -8.76 6.01
C LYS A 230 -8.55 -10.08 6.74
N ARG A 231 -8.30 -10.10 8.05
CA ARG A 231 -8.71 -11.23 8.88
C ARG A 231 -10.12 -10.97 9.39
N VAL A 232 -11.05 -11.73 8.82
CA VAL A 232 -12.48 -11.70 9.11
C VAL A 232 -12.95 -13.11 9.46
N GLN A 233 -14.07 -13.21 10.18
CA GLN A 233 -14.64 -14.51 10.58
C GLN A 233 -15.06 -15.36 9.38
N LYS A 234 -15.50 -14.73 8.29
CA LYS A 234 -15.92 -15.41 7.06
C LYS A 234 -15.34 -14.69 5.86
N LEU A 235 -14.40 -15.35 5.19
CA LEU A 235 -13.82 -14.87 3.96
C LEU A 235 -14.74 -15.22 2.78
N VAL A 236 -15.12 -14.22 1.99
CA VAL A 236 -16.01 -14.39 0.83
C VAL A 236 -15.37 -13.70 -0.37
N ARG A 237 -15.24 -14.45 -1.47
CA ARG A 237 -14.73 -14.01 -2.78
C ARG A 237 -13.38 -13.28 -2.69
N PRO A 238 -12.33 -13.85 -2.07
CA PRO A 238 -11.00 -13.23 -1.99
C PRO A 238 -10.25 -13.25 -3.33
N TYR A 239 -10.91 -12.87 -4.43
CA TYR A 239 -10.30 -12.77 -5.75
C TYR A 239 -9.44 -11.51 -5.85
N LEU A 240 -8.20 -11.70 -6.29
CA LEU A 240 -7.24 -10.64 -6.54
C LEU A 240 -6.74 -10.78 -7.97
N PHE A 241 -7.20 -9.92 -8.87
CA PHE A 241 -6.77 -9.94 -10.26
C PHE A 241 -5.54 -9.07 -10.46
N ILE A 242 -4.63 -9.50 -11.35
CA ILE A 242 -3.52 -8.69 -11.82
C ILE A 242 -4.00 -7.90 -13.03
N ASN A 243 -3.77 -6.59 -13.02
CA ASN A 243 -4.29 -5.65 -14.01
C ASN A 243 -3.39 -5.56 -15.26
N PHE A 244 -2.86 -6.70 -15.68
CA PHE A 244 -2.03 -6.81 -16.87
C PHE A 244 -2.17 -8.22 -17.46
N PRO A 245 -2.53 -8.36 -18.76
CA PRO A 245 -2.63 -9.66 -19.38
C PRO A 245 -1.23 -10.27 -19.58
N LEU A 246 -1.07 -11.57 -19.45
CA LEU A 246 0.12 -12.33 -19.85
C LEU A 246 -0.10 -12.93 -21.23
N ALA A 247 0.84 -12.70 -22.13
CA ALA A 247 0.93 -13.30 -23.44
C ALA A 247 2.10 -14.30 -23.49
N PRO A 248 2.16 -15.17 -24.49
CA PRO A 248 3.28 -16.10 -24.64
C PRO A 248 4.61 -15.36 -24.72
N GLY A 249 5.54 -15.76 -23.85
CA GLY A 249 6.85 -15.18 -23.64
C GLY A 249 6.94 -14.20 -22.47
N ASP A 250 5.82 -13.76 -21.89
CA ASP A 250 5.83 -12.82 -20.76
C ASP A 250 6.24 -13.51 -19.45
N GLU A 251 6.86 -12.73 -18.57
CA GLU A 251 7.29 -13.14 -17.23
C GLU A 251 6.71 -12.19 -16.18
N LEU A 252 5.94 -12.73 -15.24
CA LEU A 252 5.36 -12.00 -14.13
C LEU A 252 6.10 -12.31 -12.83
N TYR A 253 6.33 -11.27 -12.04
CA TYR A 253 7.01 -11.38 -10.75
C TYR A 253 6.13 -10.89 -9.61
N ILE A 254 5.88 -11.81 -8.67
CA ILE A 254 5.18 -11.53 -7.42
C ILE A 254 6.08 -11.85 -6.23
N ARG A 255 5.86 -11.16 -5.11
CA ARG A 255 6.53 -11.45 -3.85
C ARG A 255 5.52 -11.66 -2.75
N ILE A 256 5.69 -12.74 -2.00
CA ILE A 256 4.90 -13.04 -0.81
C ILE A 256 5.39 -12.15 0.31
N LEU A 257 4.51 -11.33 0.87
CA LEU A 257 4.90 -10.39 1.91
C LEU A 257 4.56 -10.93 3.30
N SER A 258 3.46 -11.68 3.43
CA SER A 258 3.13 -12.37 4.66
C SER A 258 2.24 -13.57 4.47
N ILE A 259 2.34 -14.45 5.47
CA ILE A 259 1.67 -15.72 5.56
C ILE A 259 1.05 -15.87 6.95
N ASP A 260 -0.09 -16.55 7.02
CA ASP A 260 -0.75 -16.99 8.24
C ASP A 260 -0.63 -18.53 8.33
N PRO A 261 0.18 -19.05 9.27
CA PRO A 261 0.45 -20.48 9.38
C PRO A 261 -0.76 -21.30 9.85
N ASN A 262 -1.84 -20.67 10.29
CA ASN A 262 -3.06 -21.37 10.73
C ASN A 262 -3.85 -21.97 9.56
N TYR A 263 -3.61 -21.51 8.33
CA TYR A 263 -4.21 -22.07 7.13
C TYR A 263 -3.36 -23.24 6.61
N ARG A 264 -4.01 -24.27 6.07
CA ARG A 264 -3.30 -25.45 5.52
C ARG A 264 -2.72 -25.17 4.13
N THR A 265 -3.55 -24.70 3.21
CA THR A 265 -3.16 -24.48 1.81
C THR A 265 -2.53 -23.09 1.63
N PRO A 266 -1.52 -22.90 0.78
CA PRO A 266 -0.92 -21.58 0.51
C PRO A 266 -1.89 -20.55 -0.07
N GLY A 267 -2.77 -20.98 -0.97
CA GLY A 267 -3.67 -20.14 -1.76
C GLY A 267 -3.69 -20.62 -3.20
N ILE A 268 -4.65 -20.15 -3.98
CA ILE A 268 -4.91 -20.62 -5.35
C ILE A 268 -4.46 -19.57 -6.35
N PHE A 269 -3.96 -20.00 -7.51
CA PHE A 269 -3.50 -19.15 -8.59
C PHE A 269 -4.16 -19.62 -9.87
N GLY A 270 -4.60 -18.68 -10.69
CA GLY A 270 -5.27 -19.01 -11.93
C GLY A 270 -5.17 -17.94 -12.97
N PHE A 271 -5.80 -18.20 -14.11
CA PHE A 271 -5.76 -17.38 -15.29
C PHE A 271 -7.16 -17.31 -15.90
N THR A 272 -7.50 -16.17 -16.47
CA THR A 272 -8.72 -16.01 -17.28
C THR A 272 -8.46 -15.12 -18.49
N ASN A 273 -9.13 -15.37 -19.62
CA ASN A 273 -9.05 -14.46 -20.77
C ASN A 273 -9.96 -13.23 -20.61
N VAL A 274 -10.68 -13.12 -19.48
CA VAL A 274 -11.58 -12.01 -19.19
C VAL A 274 -10.84 -10.89 -18.48
N ARG A 275 -10.95 -9.69 -19.02
CA ARG A 275 -10.43 -8.49 -18.37
C ARG A 275 -11.13 -8.27 -17.01
N PRO A 276 -10.38 -8.02 -15.91
CA PRO A 276 -10.95 -7.88 -14.57
C PRO A 276 -12.05 -6.83 -14.45
N SER A 277 -11.98 -5.73 -15.21
CA SER A 277 -13.01 -4.67 -15.20
C SER A 277 -14.41 -5.17 -15.56
N LYS A 278 -14.52 -6.26 -16.35
CA LYS A 278 -15.83 -6.88 -16.67
C LYS A 278 -16.52 -7.51 -15.46
N PHE A 279 -15.81 -7.68 -14.34
CA PHE A 279 -16.35 -8.18 -13.09
C PHE A 279 -16.66 -7.06 -12.07
N ALA A 280 -16.46 -5.77 -12.39
CA ALA A 280 -16.67 -4.66 -11.45
C ALA A 280 -18.05 -4.70 -10.78
N ASP A 281 -19.11 -4.80 -11.58
CA ASP A 281 -20.51 -4.90 -11.09
C ASP A 281 -21.02 -6.34 -11.00
N LYS A 282 -20.15 -7.33 -11.24
CA LYS A 282 -20.52 -8.76 -11.35
C LYS A 282 -19.70 -9.66 -10.44
N LEU A 283 -18.95 -9.09 -9.50
CA LEU A 283 -18.09 -9.85 -8.60
C LEU A 283 -18.89 -10.89 -7.79
N GLU A 284 -20.13 -10.56 -7.42
CA GLU A 284 -21.08 -11.45 -6.75
C GLU A 284 -21.46 -12.70 -7.56
N THR A 285 -21.34 -12.63 -8.89
CA THR A 285 -21.58 -13.76 -9.79
C THR A 285 -20.43 -14.77 -9.78
N LEU A 286 -19.26 -14.41 -9.23
CA LEU A 286 -18.15 -15.33 -9.05
C LEU A 286 -18.38 -16.21 -7.81
N PRO A 287 -17.90 -17.47 -7.82
CA PRO A 287 -18.03 -18.39 -6.70
C PRO A 287 -17.52 -17.83 -5.37
N ALA A 288 -18.27 -18.03 -4.30
CA ALA A 288 -18.06 -17.34 -3.03
C ALA A 288 -16.85 -17.84 -2.23
N THR A 289 -16.68 -19.15 -2.11
CA THR A 289 -15.70 -19.77 -1.20
C THR A 289 -14.78 -20.76 -1.88
N ASP A 290 -15.25 -21.34 -2.99
CA ASP A 290 -14.54 -22.35 -3.74
C ASP A 290 -14.49 -21.92 -5.23
N PRO A 291 -13.31 -21.58 -5.75
CA PRO A 291 -13.14 -21.17 -7.14
C PRO A 291 -13.18 -22.35 -8.13
N ALA A 292 -13.28 -23.62 -7.68
CA ALA A 292 -13.37 -24.77 -8.58
C ALA A 292 -14.52 -24.64 -9.59
N ALA A 293 -15.66 -24.08 -9.18
CA ALA A 293 -16.81 -23.85 -10.05
C ALA A 293 -16.56 -22.83 -11.19
N LEU A 294 -15.39 -22.16 -11.23
CA LEU A 294 -15.02 -21.30 -12.34
C LEU A 294 -14.81 -22.08 -13.64
N VAL A 295 -14.33 -23.33 -13.59
CA VAL A 295 -14.03 -24.10 -14.81
C VAL A 295 -15.27 -24.46 -15.62
N ASP A 296 -16.45 -24.48 -14.99
CA ASP A 296 -17.72 -24.79 -15.65
C ASP A 296 -18.40 -23.54 -16.26
N ARG A 297 -17.80 -22.36 -16.06
CA ARG A 297 -18.36 -21.12 -16.60
C ARG A 297 -18.04 -21.00 -18.09
N LYS A 298 -18.82 -20.18 -18.79
CA LYS A 298 -18.63 -19.88 -20.22
C LYS A 298 -17.34 -19.13 -20.53
N GLU A 299 -16.77 -18.44 -19.54
CA GLU A 299 -15.50 -17.75 -19.73
C GLU A 299 -14.33 -18.72 -19.56
N TYR A 300 -13.16 -18.40 -20.13
CA TYR A 300 -12.02 -19.29 -20.03
C TYR A 300 -11.35 -19.12 -18.66
N TRP A 301 -11.20 -20.22 -17.91
CA TRP A 301 -10.58 -20.25 -16.60
C TRP A 301 -9.59 -21.41 -16.51
N LEU A 302 -8.35 -21.11 -16.11
CA LEU A 302 -7.37 -22.13 -15.71
C LEU A 302 -7.11 -21.97 -14.22
N LEU A 303 -7.38 -23.02 -13.47
CA LEU A 303 -7.22 -23.03 -12.01
C LEU A 303 -6.08 -23.95 -11.57
N ARG A 304 -5.29 -23.49 -10.60
CA ARG A 304 -4.32 -24.32 -9.89
C ARG A 304 -4.47 -24.13 -8.39
N GLU A 305 -4.90 -25.20 -7.73
CA GLU A 305 -5.23 -25.23 -6.30
C GLU A 305 -3.99 -25.20 -5.40
N GLU A 306 -2.90 -25.83 -5.86
CA GLU A 306 -1.62 -25.90 -5.12
C GLU A 306 -0.46 -25.31 -5.95
N PRO A 307 -0.53 -24.03 -6.32
CA PRO A 307 0.46 -23.35 -7.12
C PRO A 307 1.67 -22.92 -6.29
N PHE A 308 1.70 -23.10 -4.98
CA PHE A 308 2.86 -22.77 -4.15
C PHE A 308 3.28 -23.99 -3.35
N ASP A 309 4.58 -24.14 -3.15
CA ASP A 309 5.14 -25.23 -2.34
C ASP A 309 4.78 -25.05 -0.86
N ASP A 310 4.64 -26.15 -0.12
CA ASP A 310 4.28 -26.08 1.29
C ASP A 310 5.31 -25.38 2.18
N THR A 311 6.56 -25.32 1.73
CA THR A 311 7.68 -24.63 2.38
C THR A 311 7.71 -23.11 2.11
N LEU A 312 6.65 -22.54 1.52
CA LEU A 312 6.43 -21.10 1.32
C LEU A 312 6.82 -20.28 2.56
N SER A 313 7.60 -19.22 2.34
CA SER A 313 8.06 -18.27 3.36
C SER A 313 7.76 -16.84 2.94
N GLU A 314 7.79 -15.94 3.92
CA GLU A 314 7.74 -14.51 3.65
C GLU A 314 8.99 -14.05 2.89
N LEU A 315 8.80 -13.08 2.00
CA LEU A 315 9.80 -12.53 1.08
C LEU A 315 10.22 -13.45 -0.06
N ASP A 316 9.58 -14.62 -0.21
CA ASP A 316 9.74 -15.42 -1.41
C ASP A 316 9.26 -14.66 -2.65
N GLU A 317 10.07 -14.72 -3.69
CA GLU A 317 9.75 -14.17 -5.00
C GLU A 317 9.40 -15.32 -5.95
N TYR A 318 8.33 -15.15 -6.71
CA TYR A 318 7.89 -16.11 -7.71
C TYR A 318 7.94 -15.47 -9.09
N ARG A 319 8.59 -16.17 -10.01
CA ARG A 319 8.57 -15.88 -11.45
C ARG A 319 7.58 -16.82 -12.11
N ILE A 320 6.63 -16.25 -12.83
CA ILE A 320 5.62 -16.96 -13.62
C ILE A 320 5.90 -16.65 -15.09
N LEU A 321 6.42 -17.64 -15.83
CA LEU A 321 6.73 -17.52 -17.26
C LEU A 321 5.63 -18.22 -18.07
N PHE A 322 5.07 -17.54 -19.06
CA PHE A 322 4.30 -18.19 -20.11
C PHE A 322 5.24 -18.60 -21.25
N ASP A 323 5.59 -19.88 -21.36
CA ASP A 323 6.48 -20.35 -22.41
C ASP A 323 5.83 -20.22 -23.80
N LYS A 324 6.52 -19.52 -24.70
CA LYS A 324 6.02 -19.21 -26.05
C LYS A 324 6.06 -20.37 -27.05
N THR A 325 6.68 -21.49 -26.68
CA THR A 325 6.91 -22.63 -27.56
C THR A 325 6.02 -23.81 -27.17
N SER A 326 5.99 -24.14 -25.87
CA SER A 326 5.23 -25.28 -25.35
C SER A 326 3.82 -24.92 -24.89
N GLY A 327 3.54 -23.64 -24.61
CA GLY A 327 2.30 -23.20 -23.97
C GLY A 327 2.27 -23.50 -22.47
N GLU A 328 3.38 -23.97 -21.90
CA GLU A 328 3.51 -24.20 -20.46
C GLU A 328 3.54 -22.88 -19.69
N ILE A 329 2.78 -22.81 -18.61
CA ILE A 329 2.96 -21.80 -17.58
C ILE A 329 3.90 -22.38 -16.54
N LEU A 330 5.07 -21.78 -16.44
CA LEU A 330 6.19 -22.21 -15.62
C LEU A 330 6.32 -21.33 -14.38
N LEU A 331 6.57 -21.94 -13.22
CA LEU A 331 6.80 -21.25 -11.96
C LEU A 331 8.20 -21.56 -11.43
N CYS A 332 8.94 -20.51 -11.11
CA CYS A 332 10.20 -20.59 -10.36
C CYS A 332 10.07 -19.82 -9.05
N ARG A 333 10.66 -20.35 -7.98
CA ARG A 333 10.75 -19.68 -6.69
C ARG A 333 12.19 -19.22 -6.45
N ASN A 334 12.37 -17.97 -6.05
CA ASN A 334 13.67 -17.40 -5.67
C ASN A 334 14.76 -17.69 -6.72
N ASN A 335 15.91 -18.22 -6.26
CA ASN A 335 17.07 -18.60 -7.07
C ASN A 335 17.02 -20.05 -7.56
N ASP A 336 15.90 -20.77 -7.41
CA ASP A 336 15.79 -22.10 -8.01
C ASP A 336 16.16 -21.96 -9.49
N THR A 337 17.17 -22.70 -9.92
CA THR A 337 17.79 -22.44 -11.22
C THR A 337 16.71 -22.50 -12.28
N ILE A 338 16.65 -21.47 -13.12
CA ILE A 338 15.71 -21.35 -14.26
C ILE A 338 15.70 -22.64 -15.10
N SER A 339 16.76 -23.46 -15.02
CA SER A 339 16.89 -24.78 -15.63
C SER A 339 15.89 -25.85 -15.17
N GLN A 340 15.22 -25.72 -14.02
CA GLN A 340 14.19 -26.68 -13.57
C GLN A 340 12.93 -25.99 -13.01
N PRO A 341 12.17 -25.30 -13.88
CA PRO A 341 10.91 -24.67 -13.47
C PRO A 341 9.83 -25.73 -13.23
N ARG A 342 8.92 -25.45 -12.31
CA ARG A 342 7.74 -26.30 -12.10
C ARG A 342 6.64 -25.90 -13.09
N ILE A 343 6.07 -26.86 -13.80
CA ILE A 343 4.91 -26.61 -14.66
C ILE A 343 3.68 -26.39 -13.77
N LEU A 344 3.06 -25.21 -13.86
CA LEU A 344 1.77 -24.94 -13.25
C LEU A 344 0.66 -25.50 -14.12
N THR A 345 0.52 -25.03 -15.36
CA THR A 345 -0.56 -25.40 -16.28
C THR A 345 -0.09 -25.29 -17.73
N PHE A 346 -0.97 -25.65 -18.66
CA PHE A 346 -0.86 -25.33 -20.07
C PHE A 346 -1.91 -24.29 -20.42
N ALA A 347 -1.59 -23.39 -21.34
CA ALA A 347 -2.47 -22.33 -21.82
C ALA A 347 -2.36 -22.21 -23.35
N ASP A 348 -3.43 -21.74 -24.00
CA ASP A 348 -3.44 -21.56 -25.46
C ASP A 348 -2.48 -20.44 -25.88
N LEU A 349 -1.57 -20.74 -26.80
CA LEU A 349 -0.58 -19.81 -27.33
C LEU A 349 -1.19 -18.64 -28.13
N ASN A 350 -2.47 -18.71 -28.52
CA ASN A 350 -3.15 -17.64 -29.24
C ASN A 350 -3.90 -16.67 -28.32
N GLU A 351 -3.97 -16.97 -27.03
CA GLU A 351 -4.74 -16.22 -26.05
C GLU A 351 -3.83 -15.41 -25.13
N THR A 352 -4.41 -14.36 -24.54
CA THR A 352 -3.79 -13.61 -23.46
C THR A 352 -4.61 -13.75 -22.20
N PHE A 353 -3.96 -13.94 -21.07
CA PHE A 353 -4.65 -14.26 -19.83
C PHE A 353 -4.34 -13.27 -18.73
N TYR A 354 -5.36 -12.80 -18.03
CA TYR A 354 -5.24 -12.08 -16.77
C TYR A 354 -5.01 -13.09 -15.64
N PRO A 355 -3.86 -13.04 -14.95
CA PRO A 355 -3.63 -13.86 -13.79
C PRO A 355 -4.46 -13.37 -12.61
N PHE A 356 -4.84 -14.28 -11.72
CA PHE A 356 -5.49 -13.95 -10.47
C PHE A 356 -5.02 -14.87 -9.34
N LEU A 357 -5.13 -14.35 -8.12
CA LEU A 357 -4.98 -15.13 -6.90
C LEU A 357 -6.35 -15.24 -6.23
N PHE A 358 -6.64 -16.39 -5.64
CA PHE A 358 -7.75 -16.56 -4.72
C PHE A 358 -7.17 -16.80 -3.33
N LEU A 359 -7.19 -15.74 -2.52
CA LEU A 359 -6.45 -15.65 -1.25
C LEU A 359 -7.21 -16.31 -0.09
N ASN A 360 -7.60 -17.57 -0.21
CA ASN A 360 -8.25 -18.34 0.86
C ASN A 360 -7.28 -19.12 1.77
N GLY A 361 -5.99 -19.11 1.45
CA GLY A 361 -4.96 -19.92 2.11
C GLY A 361 -4.06 -19.17 3.10
N ARG A 362 -2.81 -19.62 3.25
CA ARG A 362 -1.77 -19.03 4.10
C ARG A 362 -1.36 -17.65 3.63
N ILE A 363 -1.30 -17.38 2.33
CA ILE A 363 -0.89 -16.07 1.83
C ILE A 363 -1.91 -15.02 2.27
N THR A 364 -1.45 -14.09 3.12
CA THR A 364 -2.26 -12.97 3.61
C THR A 364 -1.87 -11.67 2.95
N ALA A 365 -0.64 -11.53 2.48
CA ALA A 365 -0.18 -10.34 1.79
C ALA A 365 0.75 -10.69 0.62
N VAL A 366 0.54 -10.05 -0.53
CA VAL A 366 1.30 -10.26 -1.75
C VAL A 366 1.58 -8.93 -2.44
N SER A 367 2.73 -8.81 -3.09
CA SER A 367 3.03 -7.72 -4.01
C SER A 367 3.23 -8.23 -5.42
N VAL A 368 2.89 -7.40 -6.39
CA VAL A 368 3.33 -7.53 -7.76
C VAL A 368 4.34 -6.41 -8.02
N PHE A 369 5.50 -6.73 -8.57
CA PHE A 369 6.60 -5.76 -8.65
C PHE A 369 7.28 -5.66 -10.02
N ALA A 370 7.11 -6.65 -10.89
CA ALA A 370 7.64 -6.57 -12.24
C ALA A 370 6.86 -7.45 -13.22
N LEU A 371 6.88 -7.00 -14.47
CA LEU A 371 6.55 -7.79 -15.64
C LEU A 371 7.66 -7.60 -16.68
N ILE A 372 8.16 -8.68 -17.27
CA ILE A 372 9.04 -8.61 -18.44
C ILE A 372 8.27 -9.13 -19.65
N ALA A 373 8.15 -8.31 -20.68
CA ALA A 373 7.53 -8.66 -21.96
C ALA A 373 8.60 -8.60 -23.08
N PRO A 374 9.28 -9.71 -23.41
CA PRO A 374 10.42 -9.69 -24.33
C PRO A 374 10.06 -9.36 -25.79
N ASN A 375 8.78 -9.38 -26.15
CA ASN A 375 8.29 -9.03 -27.50
C ASN A 375 8.02 -7.54 -27.71
N VAL A 376 8.63 -6.63 -26.94
CA VAL A 376 8.72 -5.21 -27.32
C VAL A 376 9.57 -5.12 -28.60
N ARG A 377 8.90 -5.24 -29.76
CA ARG A 377 9.52 -4.95 -31.04
C ARG A 377 9.84 -3.45 -31.08
N LEU A 378 11.13 -3.12 -30.97
CA LEU A 378 11.69 -1.94 -31.63
C LEU A 378 11.49 -2.16 -33.12
N THR A 379 10.31 -1.82 -33.63
CA THR A 379 10.08 -1.83 -35.08
C THR A 379 10.51 -0.47 -35.58
N GLU A 380 11.71 -0.45 -36.15
CA GLU A 380 12.07 0.57 -37.12
C GLU A 380 10.96 0.62 -38.18
N THR A 381 10.48 1.83 -38.39
CA THR A 381 9.59 2.31 -39.44
C THR A 381 9.51 1.42 -40.69
N ASN A 382 8.29 1.06 -41.08
CA ASN A 382 7.83 1.22 -42.46
C ASN A 382 6.30 1.15 -42.59
N HIS A 383 5.77 2.12 -43.33
CA HIS A 383 4.36 2.42 -43.58
C HIS A 383 3.53 1.24 -44.11
N ASN A 384 2.25 1.17 -43.69
CA ASN A 384 1.13 1.51 -44.59
C ASN A 384 -0.19 1.56 -43.83
N ILE A 385 -0.77 2.76 -43.79
CA ILE A 385 -2.16 2.99 -43.43
C ILE A 385 -3.00 2.44 -44.58
N ASN A 386 -3.74 1.36 -44.32
CA ASN A 386 -4.94 1.06 -45.09
C ASN A 386 -6.09 0.83 -44.12
N SER A 387 -6.93 1.86 -44.07
CA SER A 387 -8.29 1.81 -43.56
C SER A 387 -9.07 0.69 -44.22
N THR A 388 -9.64 -0.22 -43.43
CA THR A 388 -10.81 -1.00 -43.86
C THR A 388 -11.85 -0.98 -42.77
N ASN A 389 -12.95 -0.30 -43.08
CA ASN A 389 -14.22 -0.34 -42.39
C ASN A 389 -14.67 -1.77 -42.11
N ARG A 390 -15.06 -2.05 -40.87
CA ARG A 390 -16.13 -3.01 -40.57
C ARG A 390 -17.12 -2.36 -39.62
N THR A 391 -18.24 -1.98 -40.20
CA THR A 391 -19.50 -1.64 -39.56
C THR A 391 -20.11 -2.90 -38.93
N GLU A 392 -20.49 -2.83 -37.65
CA GLU A 392 -21.89 -2.87 -37.19
C GLU A 392 -21.99 -3.30 -35.71
N ASN A 393 -22.49 -2.34 -34.92
CA ASN A 393 -23.53 -2.47 -33.89
C ASN A 393 -23.35 -3.46 -32.74
N ASN A 394 -23.00 -2.91 -31.56
CA ASN A 394 -23.83 -3.03 -30.37
C ASN A 394 -23.62 -1.80 -29.46
N VAL A 395 -24.73 -1.29 -28.95
CA VAL A 395 -24.91 -0.02 -28.25
C VAL A 395 -24.27 -0.03 -26.85
N GLU A 396 -23.48 1.02 -26.61
CA GLU A 396 -23.08 1.71 -25.36
C GLU A 396 -22.56 0.89 -24.16
N ASP A 397 -21.32 1.17 -23.75
CA ASP A 397 -20.93 1.16 -22.34
C ASP A 397 -19.84 2.23 -22.07
N ASP A 398 -20.19 3.20 -21.23
CA ASP A 398 -19.60 4.53 -20.95
C ASP A 398 -18.28 4.51 -20.15
N ASP A 399 -17.53 3.41 -20.22
CA ASP A 399 -16.31 3.19 -19.41
C ASP A 399 -15.03 3.04 -20.25
N SER A 400 -15.14 3.12 -21.60
CA SER A 400 -13.98 3.23 -22.50
C SER A 400 -13.20 4.53 -22.34
N ASP A 401 -13.82 5.51 -21.69
CA ASP A 401 -13.35 6.88 -21.64
C ASP A 401 -12.56 7.19 -20.36
N ARG A 402 -12.35 6.23 -19.44
CA ARG A 402 -11.56 6.46 -18.22
C ARG A 402 -10.11 6.02 -18.37
N CYS A 403 -9.22 6.71 -17.65
CA CYS A 403 -7.81 6.39 -17.63
C CYS A 403 -7.56 4.99 -17.05
N THR A 404 -6.87 4.13 -17.78
CA THR A 404 -6.56 2.75 -17.36
C THR A 404 -5.43 2.66 -16.32
N ILE A 405 -4.87 3.80 -15.91
CA ILE A 405 -3.85 3.87 -14.85
C ILE A 405 -4.51 4.25 -13.52
N CYS A 406 -5.20 5.40 -13.45
CA CYS A 406 -5.82 5.87 -12.21
C CYS A 406 -7.29 5.49 -12.03
N TYR A 407 -8.00 5.13 -13.11
CA TYR A 407 -9.43 4.80 -13.11
C TYR A 407 -10.37 5.91 -12.60
N ASP A 408 -9.84 7.12 -12.42
CA ASP A 408 -10.53 8.27 -11.83
C ASP A 408 -10.86 9.31 -12.91
N ALA A 409 -9.84 9.79 -13.63
CA ALA A 409 -9.99 10.81 -14.66
C ALA A 409 -10.30 10.23 -16.05
N LYS A 410 -10.94 11.03 -16.91
CA LYS A 410 -11.14 10.70 -18.33
C LYS A 410 -9.79 10.46 -19.02
N ALA A 411 -9.72 9.45 -19.87
CA ALA A 411 -8.61 9.23 -20.79
C ALA A 411 -8.63 10.33 -21.84
N THR A 412 -7.61 11.17 -21.80
CA THR A 412 -7.43 12.34 -22.68
C THR A 412 -6.18 12.20 -23.55
N CYS A 413 -5.37 11.16 -23.39
CA CYS A 413 -4.10 11.02 -24.11
C CYS A 413 -4.13 9.87 -25.11
N VAL A 414 -3.91 10.19 -26.39
CA VAL A 414 -3.74 9.23 -27.50
C VAL A 414 -2.27 8.88 -27.66
N LEU A 415 -1.97 7.59 -27.79
CA LEU A 415 -0.62 7.07 -27.99
C LEU A 415 -0.30 6.84 -29.47
N ILE A 416 0.67 7.55 -30.02
CA ILE A 416 1.08 7.47 -31.43
C ILE A 416 2.25 6.50 -31.61
N PRO A 417 2.19 5.52 -32.53
CA PRO A 417 1.23 5.41 -33.64
C PRO A 417 0.02 4.50 -33.37
N CYS A 418 -0.06 3.82 -32.22
CA CYS A 418 -1.08 2.79 -32.00
C CYS A 418 -2.54 3.29 -31.89
N GLY A 419 -2.74 4.60 -31.70
CA GLY A 419 -4.05 5.25 -31.68
C GLY A 419 -4.87 5.01 -30.40
N HIS A 420 -4.34 4.28 -29.41
CA HIS A 420 -5.08 3.99 -28.19
C HIS A 420 -5.12 5.19 -27.23
N MET A 421 -6.33 5.60 -26.85
CA MET A 421 -6.58 6.63 -25.84
C MET A 421 -6.90 5.96 -24.50
N ILE A 422 -5.92 5.92 -23.59
CA ILE A 422 -6.03 5.12 -22.36
C ILE A 422 -5.47 5.82 -21.11
N PHE A 423 -4.85 7.01 -21.24
CA PHE A 423 -4.31 7.76 -20.10
C PHE A 423 -5.01 9.10 -19.92
N CYS A 424 -5.13 9.55 -18.67
CA CYS A 424 -5.36 10.96 -18.38
C CYS A 424 -4.04 11.72 -18.38
N THR A 425 -4.10 13.04 -18.46
CA THR A 425 -2.96 13.95 -18.52
C THR A 425 -1.98 13.79 -17.34
N LYS A 426 -2.50 13.56 -16.12
CA LYS A 426 -1.66 13.33 -14.93
C LYS A 426 -0.90 12.00 -15.03
N CYS A 427 -1.61 10.92 -15.36
CA CYS A 427 -1.01 9.60 -15.48
C CYS A 427 -0.06 9.47 -16.67
N LYS A 428 -0.28 10.24 -17.75
CA LYS A 428 0.68 10.36 -18.86
C LYS A 428 2.06 10.79 -18.32
N VAL A 429 2.12 11.88 -17.57
CA VAL A 429 3.38 12.43 -17.05
C VAL A 429 4.10 11.41 -16.17
N ASP A 430 3.37 10.78 -15.25
CA ASP A 430 3.93 9.74 -14.38
C ASP A 430 4.43 8.51 -15.16
N TYR A 431 3.69 8.10 -16.20
CA TYR A 431 4.03 6.97 -17.04
C TYR A 431 5.24 7.25 -17.95
N GLU A 432 5.35 8.47 -18.49
CA GLU A 432 6.50 8.90 -19.30
C GLU A 432 7.78 9.03 -18.47
N ILE A 433 7.70 9.51 -17.22
CA ILE A 433 8.85 9.65 -16.31
C ILE A 433 9.41 8.29 -15.88
N ARG A 434 8.54 7.27 -15.72
CA ARG A 434 8.91 5.93 -15.24
C ARG A 434 9.31 4.95 -16.37
N SER A 435 9.15 5.39 -17.63
CA SER A 435 9.60 4.85 -18.93
C SER A 435 9.57 3.33 -19.20
N THR A 436 8.56 2.91 -19.98
CA THR A 436 8.71 1.84 -20.99
C THR A 436 8.14 2.19 -22.39
N LYS A 437 7.72 3.45 -22.65
CA LYS A 437 7.17 3.97 -23.94
C LYS A 437 6.36 2.95 -24.77
N THR A 438 5.53 2.15 -24.11
CA THR A 438 4.74 1.08 -24.72
C THR A 438 3.28 1.27 -24.33
N CYS A 439 2.37 1.00 -25.25
CA CYS A 439 0.94 1.13 -24.99
C CYS A 439 0.46 -0.02 -24.09
N PRO A 440 -0.13 0.23 -22.90
CA PRO A 440 -0.65 -0.86 -22.07
C PRO A 440 -1.77 -1.69 -22.69
N LYS A 441 -2.45 -1.17 -23.73
CA LYS A 441 -3.55 -1.87 -24.40
C LYS A 441 -3.06 -2.84 -25.49
N CYS A 442 -2.11 -2.43 -26.33
CA CYS A 442 -1.64 -3.24 -27.47
C CYS A 442 -0.15 -3.53 -27.47
N ARG A 443 0.58 -3.02 -26.48
CA ARG A 443 2.02 -3.22 -26.25
C ARG A 443 2.93 -2.70 -27.35
N ALA A 444 2.39 -2.02 -28.35
CA ALA A 444 3.16 -1.32 -29.35
C ALA A 444 3.97 -0.20 -28.69
N ALA A 445 5.22 -0.03 -29.11
CA ALA A 445 5.98 1.16 -28.74
C ALA A 445 5.22 2.40 -29.26
N TYR A 446 5.19 3.46 -28.46
CA TYR A 446 4.64 4.75 -28.87
C TYR A 446 5.71 5.83 -28.74
N GLU A 447 5.74 6.72 -29.70
CA GLU A 447 6.70 7.81 -29.78
C GLU A 447 6.26 9.01 -28.94
N GLN A 448 4.95 9.29 -29.01
CA GLN A 448 4.29 10.45 -28.43
C GLN A 448 2.97 10.05 -27.76
N ALA A 449 2.71 10.63 -26.58
CA ALA A 449 1.38 10.66 -25.98
C ALA A 449 0.81 12.08 -26.14
N ILE A 450 -0.16 12.26 -27.03
CA ILE A 450 -0.77 13.55 -27.31
C ILE A 450 -2.05 13.69 -26.51
N GLU A 451 -2.18 14.79 -25.77
CA GLU A 451 -3.43 15.15 -25.10
C GLU A 451 -4.41 15.70 -26.14
N VAL A 452 -5.63 15.18 -26.13
CA VAL A 452 -6.72 15.58 -26.99
C VAL A 452 -7.74 16.30 -26.13
N GLU A 453 -8.04 17.54 -26.48
CA GLU A 453 -9.19 18.25 -25.93
C GLU A 453 -10.45 17.58 -26.48
N VAL A 454 -11.24 16.99 -25.58
CA VAL A 454 -12.51 16.36 -25.91
C VAL A 454 -13.57 17.38 -25.56
N ASP A 455 -14.10 18.08 -26.56
CA ASP A 455 -15.21 19.05 -26.43
C ASP A 455 -16.47 18.43 -25.82
#